data_AF-A0A9P0CF83-F1
#
_entry.id   AF-A0A9P0CF83-F1
#
_cell.length_a   1.000
_cell.length_b   1.000
_cell.length_c   1.000
_cell.angle_alpha   90.00
_cell.angle_beta   90.00
_cell.angle_gamma   90.00
#
_symmetry.space_group_name_H-M   'P 1'
#
loop_
_entity.id
_entity.type
_entity.pdbx_description
1 polymer ?
#
loop_
_entity_poly.entity_id
_entity_poly.type
_entity_poly.pdbx_seq_one_letter_code
_entity_poly.pdbx_strand_id
1 'polypeptide(L)'
;MDAKICSKCNDEEANQVFPCDSCKEYLCAQCADLTPSEMKCLQLKNKRKLIFLCSECETERSENLDDRQLNHEQAVESLENNATDPEEYENMKDRLSDLEKVLDDLKNNVTVPEHYENLNGRLLDLEQAVESLKNSATHLEEIEDIKSRFSDLEKTLEDLKNNVSVPEQYKNMNDRLSDLKQAVESLKNNATDLEEIEDMKGRF
;
A
#
# COMPACT_ATOMS: atom_id res chain seq x y z
N MET A 1 31.23 -60.18 68.82
CA MET A 1 31.64 -59.88 67.44
C MET A 1 31.04 -60.99 66.61
N ASP A 2 30.01 -60.68 65.82
CA ASP A 2 29.36 -61.70 65.00
C ASP A 2 30.36 -62.23 63.98
N ALA A 3 30.57 -63.55 63.97
CA ALA A 3 31.41 -64.20 62.99
C ALA A 3 30.79 -63.97 61.61
N LYS A 4 31.54 -63.38 60.69
CA LYS A 4 31.09 -63.21 59.31
C LYS A 4 31.36 -64.51 58.58
N ILE A 5 30.30 -65.21 58.21
CA ILE A 5 30.35 -66.52 57.55
C ILE A 5 30.11 -66.32 56.05
N CYS A 6 30.75 -67.16 55.23
CA CYS A 6 30.50 -67.17 53.79
C CYS A 6 29.06 -67.61 53.48
N SER A 7 28.29 -66.81 52.76
CA SER A 7 26.88 -67.10 52.43
C SER A 7 26.70 -68.34 51.55
N LYS A 8 27.74 -68.76 50.81
CA LYS A 8 27.68 -69.91 49.89
C LYS A 8 28.14 -71.24 50.47
N CYS A 9 29.21 -71.26 51.28
CA CYS A 9 29.77 -72.51 51.81
C CYS A 9 29.57 -72.71 53.32
N ASN A 10 29.01 -71.72 54.03
CA ASN A 10 28.83 -71.76 55.49
C ASN A 10 30.11 -72.06 56.30
N ASP A 11 31.30 -71.83 55.73
CA ASP A 11 32.57 -72.02 56.43
C ASP A 11 32.74 -70.97 57.54
N GLU A 12 32.75 -71.43 58.79
CA GLU A 12 33.02 -70.62 59.98
C GLU A 12 34.52 -70.28 60.14
N GLU A 13 35.41 -71.02 59.47
CA GLU A 13 36.87 -70.84 59.52
C GLU A 13 37.43 -69.92 58.42
N ALA A 14 36.58 -69.35 57.56
CA ALA A 14 36.99 -68.44 56.51
C ALA A 14 37.44 -67.09 57.10
N ASN A 15 38.69 -67.01 57.58
CA ASN A 15 39.30 -65.83 58.19
C ASN A 15 39.30 -64.56 57.31
N GLN A 16 38.85 -64.64 56.05
CA GLN A 16 38.82 -63.55 55.07
C GLN A 16 37.58 -63.66 54.17
N VAL A 17 36.45 -63.15 54.66
CA VAL A 17 35.25 -62.92 53.85
C VAL A 17 35.11 -61.45 53.48
N PHE A 18 34.59 -61.18 52.28
CA PHE A 18 34.43 -59.84 51.73
C PHE A 18 32.95 -59.58 51.39
N PRO A 19 32.40 -58.40 51.75
CA PRO A 19 31.03 -58.05 51.39
C PRO A 19 30.95 -57.64 49.92
N CYS A 20 29.98 -58.20 49.19
CA CYS A 20 29.58 -57.68 47.88
C CYS A 20 29.07 -56.24 48.02
N ASP A 21 29.49 -55.33 47.14
CA ASP A 21 29.09 -53.94 47.17
C ASP A 21 27.63 -53.71 46.78
N SER A 22 27.02 -54.63 46.02
CA SER A 22 25.61 -54.58 45.65
C SER A 22 24.72 -55.25 46.71
N CYS A 23 24.71 -56.58 46.79
CA CYS A 23 23.80 -57.34 47.66
C CYS A 23 24.22 -57.40 49.14
N LYS A 24 25.41 -56.92 49.49
CA LYS A 24 25.97 -56.93 50.85
C LYS A 24 26.24 -58.32 51.46
N GLU A 25 26.07 -59.39 50.69
CA GLU A 25 26.44 -60.74 51.12
C GLU A 25 27.94 -60.91 51.29
N TYR A 26 28.34 -61.72 52.26
CA TYR A 26 29.75 -62.02 52.54
C TYR A 26 30.17 -63.31 51.85
N LEU A 27 31.18 -63.24 50.99
CA LEU A 27 31.75 -64.40 50.31
C LEU A 27 33.21 -64.60 50.71
N CYS A 28 33.62 -65.87 50.86
CA CYS A 28 35.03 -66.21 50.98
C CYS A 28 35.73 -66.05 49.63
N ALA A 29 37.06 -65.95 49.65
CA ALA A 29 37.86 -65.76 48.44
C ALA A 29 37.59 -66.78 47.32
N GLN A 30 37.33 -68.04 47.69
CA GLN A 30 37.05 -69.11 46.73
C GLN A 30 35.66 -68.98 46.12
N CYS A 31 34.62 -68.77 46.95
CA CYS A 31 33.25 -68.56 46.44
C CYS A 31 33.07 -67.22 45.70
N ALA A 32 34.01 -66.30 45.88
CA ALA A 32 34.07 -65.01 45.22
C ALA A 32 34.94 -65.01 43.96
N ASP A 33 35.58 -66.14 43.61
CA ASP A 33 36.54 -66.28 42.50
C ASP A 33 37.65 -65.21 42.49
N LEU A 34 38.04 -64.71 43.67
CA LEU A 34 39.00 -63.62 43.79
C LEU A 34 40.43 -64.10 43.58
N THR A 35 41.15 -63.41 42.70
CA THR A 35 42.59 -63.62 42.56
C THR A 35 43.36 -63.14 43.79
N PRO A 36 44.58 -63.65 44.05
CA PRO A 36 45.42 -63.17 45.14
C PRO A 36 45.69 -61.66 45.12
N SER A 37 45.76 -61.07 43.93
CA SER A 37 45.96 -59.62 43.75
C SER A 37 44.73 -58.82 44.15
N GLU A 38 43.52 -59.29 43.84
CA GLU A 38 42.26 -58.63 44.21
C GLU A 38 42.00 -58.74 45.70
N MET A 39 42.24 -59.91 46.30
CA MET A 39 42.18 -60.10 47.75
C MET A 39 43.09 -59.10 48.48
N LYS A 40 44.33 -58.95 48.00
CA LYS A 40 45.29 -58.00 48.56
C LYS A 40 44.79 -56.56 48.43
N CYS A 41 44.16 -56.20 47.30
CA CYS A 41 43.57 -54.88 47.10
C CYS A 41 42.41 -54.59 48.06
N LEU A 42 41.49 -55.54 48.24
CA LEU A 42 40.34 -55.41 49.16
C LEU A 42 40.76 -55.29 50.63
N GLN A 43 41.91 -55.88 51.00
CA GLN A 43 42.48 -55.79 52.36
C GLN A 43 43.20 -54.47 52.65
N LEU A 44 43.60 -53.71 51.63
CA LEU A 44 44.31 -52.44 51.81
C LEU A 44 43.33 -51.35 52.25
N LYS A 45 43.02 -51.34 53.55
CA LYS A 45 42.00 -50.52 54.24
C LYS A 45 41.98 -49.01 53.95
N ASN A 46 42.93 -48.41 53.22
CA ASN A 46 42.96 -46.96 52.98
C ASN A 46 43.71 -46.47 51.71
N LYS A 47 44.00 -47.30 50.69
CA LYS A 47 44.74 -46.80 49.51
C LYS A 47 44.11 -47.06 48.14
N ARG A 48 43.21 -48.03 47.99
CA ARG A 48 42.38 -48.22 46.79
C ARG A 48 41.07 -48.91 47.21
N LYS A 49 39.93 -48.37 46.78
CA LYS A 49 38.63 -49.05 46.90
C LYS A 49 38.38 -49.76 45.58
N LEU A 50 38.44 -51.09 45.58
CA LEU A 50 37.93 -51.90 44.49
C LEU A 50 36.42 -52.08 44.73
N ILE A 51 35.60 -51.93 43.71
CA ILE A 51 34.20 -52.35 43.77
C ILE A 51 34.20 -53.86 43.56
N PHE A 52 33.73 -54.61 44.55
CA PHE A 52 33.57 -56.05 44.45
C PHE A 52 32.09 -56.40 44.27
N LEU A 53 31.76 -57.15 43.22
CA LEU A 53 30.44 -57.71 42.98
C LEU A 53 30.56 -59.23 43.03
N CYS A 54 29.61 -59.92 43.66
CA CYS A 54 29.51 -61.37 43.51
C CYS A 54 29.09 -61.71 42.08
N SER A 55 29.36 -62.94 41.65
CA SER A 55 29.10 -63.39 40.27
C SER A 55 27.66 -63.09 39.82
N GLU A 56 26.66 -63.26 40.70
CA GLU A 56 25.25 -62.97 40.40
C GLU A 56 25.00 -61.47 40.17
N CYS A 57 25.51 -60.61 41.05
CA CYS A 57 25.42 -59.16 40.90
C CYS A 57 26.24 -58.63 39.71
N GLU A 58 27.31 -59.32 39.34
CA GLU A 58 28.12 -58.99 38.17
C GLU A 58 27.40 -59.35 36.88
N THR A 59 26.78 -60.54 36.81
CA THR A 59 25.92 -60.94 35.68
C THR A 59 24.74 -59.98 35.51
N GLU A 60 23.99 -59.68 36.59
CA GLU A 60 22.87 -58.75 36.55
C GLU A 60 23.31 -57.35 36.08
N ARG A 61 24.47 -56.88 36.55
CA ARG A 61 25.03 -55.60 36.09
C ARG A 61 25.39 -55.63 34.61
N SER A 62 25.95 -56.74 34.11
CA SER A 62 26.29 -56.90 32.70
C SER A 62 25.04 -56.88 31.82
N GLU A 63 24.03 -57.68 32.16
CA GLU A 63 22.76 -57.74 31.41
C GLU A 63 22.07 -56.37 31.36
N ASN A 64 22.04 -55.64 32.48
CA ASN A 64 21.50 -54.29 32.51
C ASN A 64 22.30 -53.30 31.64
N LEU A 65 23.62 -53.48 31.49
CA LEU A 65 24.44 -52.65 30.61
C LEU A 65 24.17 -52.99 29.14
N ASP A 66 24.01 -54.27 28.81
CA ASP A 66 23.70 -54.74 27.47
C ASP A 66 22.30 -54.26 27.03
N ASP A 67 21.29 -54.36 27.89
CA ASP A 67 19.94 -53.83 27.64
C ASP A 67 19.95 -52.31 27.44
N ARG A 68 20.74 -51.58 28.23
CA ARG A 68 20.89 -50.13 28.07
C ARG A 68 21.60 -49.78 26.77
N GLN A 69 22.60 -50.55 26.37
CA GLN A 69 23.29 -50.36 25.11
C GLN A 69 22.34 -50.61 23.93
N LEU A 70 21.57 -51.69 23.96
CA LEU A 70 20.56 -52.00 22.95
C LEU A 70 19.51 -50.89 22.82
N ASN A 71 19.03 -50.36 23.94
CA ASN A 71 18.10 -49.22 23.95
C ASN A 71 18.73 -47.96 23.36
N HIS A 72 20.01 -47.70 23.64
CA HIS A 72 20.72 -46.56 23.06
C HIS A 72 20.92 -46.73 21.55
N GLU A 73 21.26 -47.93 21.07
CA GLU A 73 21.39 -48.22 19.64
C GLU A 73 20.07 -48.00 18.89
N GLN A 74 18.95 -48.49 19.43
CA GLN A 74 17.61 -48.26 18.86
C GLN A 74 17.21 -46.77 18.85
N ALA A 75 17.57 -46.03 19.90
CA ALA A 75 17.31 -44.59 19.97
C ALA A 75 18.13 -43.81 18.93
N VAL A 76 19.39 -44.19 18.71
CA VAL A 76 20.24 -43.60 17.68
C VAL A 76 19.66 -43.88 16.29
N GLU A 77 19.30 -45.13 15.99
CA GLU A 77 18.68 -45.50 14.70
C GLU A 77 17.38 -44.73 14.45
N SER A 78 16.56 -44.53 15.48
CA SER A 78 15.33 -43.73 15.39
C SER A 78 15.63 -42.25 15.12
N LEU A 79 16.66 -41.69 15.75
CA LEU A 79 17.07 -40.30 15.51
C LEU A 79 17.67 -40.11 14.12
N GLU A 80 18.47 -41.07 13.64
CA GLU A 80 19.00 -41.07 12.29
C GLU A 80 17.86 -41.11 11.28
N ASN A 81 16.92 -42.05 11.39
CA ASN A 81 15.76 -42.14 10.49
C ASN A 81 14.92 -40.84 10.48
N ASN A 82 14.74 -40.17 11.63
CA ASN A 82 14.03 -38.89 11.69
C ASN A 82 14.84 -37.71 11.15
N ALA A 83 16.17 -37.75 11.25
CA ALA A 83 17.05 -36.75 10.64
C ALA A 83 17.20 -36.96 9.12
N THR A 84 16.71 -38.08 8.57
CA THR A 84 16.85 -38.46 7.16
C THR A 84 15.68 -38.06 6.25
N ASP A 85 15.06 -36.89 6.43
CA ASP A 85 14.42 -36.24 5.27
C ASP A 85 15.17 -34.98 4.77
N PRO A 86 16.44 -35.12 4.30
CA PRO A 86 17.14 -34.10 3.55
C PRO A 86 16.35 -33.61 2.34
N GLU A 87 15.44 -34.43 1.80
CA GLU A 87 14.60 -34.08 0.66
C GLU A 87 13.54 -33.05 1.08
N GLU A 88 12.93 -33.19 2.26
CA GLU A 88 12.03 -32.19 2.83
C GLU A 88 12.75 -30.87 3.16
N TYR A 89 13.99 -30.94 3.68
CA TYR A 89 14.80 -29.75 3.94
C TYR A 89 15.20 -29.00 2.66
N GLU A 90 15.69 -29.71 1.63
CA GLU A 90 16.02 -29.08 0.34
C GLU A 90 14.76 -28.58 -0.37
N ASN A 91 13.63 -29.29 -0.30
CA ASN A 91 12.34 -28.81 -0.81
C ASN A 91 11.91 -27.50 -0.13
N MET A 92 12.05 -27.42 1.19
CA MET A 92 11.70 -26.21 1.94
C MET A 92 12.60 -25.02 1.57
N LYS A 93 13.88 -25.28 1.29
CA LYS A 93 14.84 -24.28 0.83
C LYS A 93 14.56 -23.79 -0.59
N ASP A 94 14.17 -24.69 -1.49
CA ASP A 94 13.73 -24.33 -2.85
C ASP A 94 12.48 -23.45 -2.80
N ARG A 95 11.49 -23.81 -1.98
CA ARG A 95 10.27 -23.01 -1.78
C ARG A 95 10.57 -21.62 -1.20
N LEU A 96 11.53 -21.52 -0.29
CA LEU A 96 12.02 -20.25 0.24
C LEU A 96 12.62 -19.38 -0.87
N SER A 97 13.46 -19.96 -1.73
CA SER A 97 14.04 -19.25 -2.87
C SER A 97 12.98 -18.74 -3.85
N ASP A 98 11.94 -19.53 -4.11
CA ASP A 98 10.85 -19.11 -4.99
C ASP A 98 9.99 -18.01 -4.37
N LEU A 99 9.74 -18.05 -3.06
CA LEU A 99 9.06 -16.97 -2.34
C LEU A 99 9.86 -15.66 -2.35
N GLU A 100 11.18 -15.72 -2.23
CA GLU A 100 12.06 -14.55 -2.34
C GLU A 100 11.95 -13.89 -3.72
N LYS A 101 11.96 -14.69 -4.81
CA LYS A 101 11.75 -14.16 -6.17
C LYS A 101 10.39 -13.49 -6.33
N VAL A 102 9.32 -14.11 -5.84
CA VAL A 102 7.97 -13.54 -5.88
C VAL A 102 7.91 -12.22 -5.09
N LEU A 103 8.61 -12.15 -3.96
CA LEU A 103 8.68 -10.93 -3.15
C LEU A 103 9.40 -9.79 -3.91
N ASP A 104 10.51 -10.10 -4.58
CA ASP A 104 11.24 -9.12 -5.40
C ASP A 104 10.42 -8.65 -6.59
N ASP A 105 9.73 -9.55 -7.29
CA ASP A 105 8.83 -9.20 -8.40
C ASP A 105 7.68 -8.32 -7.93
N LEU A 106 7.07 -8.62 -6.78
CA LEU A 106 6.02 -7.79 -6.19
C LEU A 106 6.57 -6.43 -5.77
N LYS A 107 7.74 -6.36 -5.17
CA LYS A 107 8.38 -5.10 -4.78
C LYS A 107 8.67 -4.21 -5.99
N ASN A 108 9.13 -4.81 -7.08
CA ASN A 108 9.36 -4.09 -8.34
C ASN A 108 8.05 -3.66 -9.01
N ASN A 109 6.97 -4.44 -8.89
CA ASN A 109 5.64 -4.08 -9.43
C ASN A 109 4.87 -3.09 -8.55
N VAL A 110 5.16 -3.02 -7.25
CA VAL A 110 4.62 -1.99 -6.33
C VAL A 110 5.24 -0.61 -6.62
N THR A 111 6.22 -0.53 -7.52
CA THR A 111 6.68 0.72 -8.14
C THR A 111 5.62 1.26 -9.14
N VAL A 112 4.41 1.54 -8.62
CA VAL A 112 3.35 2.34 -9.22
C VAL A 112 3.56 3.89 -9.12
N PRO A 113 4.69 4.48 -8.67
CA PRO A 113 4.88 5.93 -8.74
C PRO A 113 4.72 6.52 -10.14
N GLU A 114 5.26 5.89 -11.19
CA GLU A 114 5.21 6.45 -12.55
C GLU A 114 3.78 6.56 -13.09
N HIS A 115 2.94 5.56 -12.84
CA HIS A 115 1.54 5.63 -13.26
C HIS A 115 0.79 6.71 -12.48
N TYR A 116 1.07 6.88 -11.19
CA TYR A 116 0.42 7.89 -10.35
C TYR A 116 0.85 9.30 -10.74
N GLU A 117 2.14 9.51 -11.00
CA GLU A 117 2.68 10.78 -11.49
C GLU A 117 2.12 11.14 -12.87
N ASN A 118 2.02 10.16 -13.79
CA ASN A 118 1.42 10.38 -15.10
C ASN A 118 -0.06 10.77 -15.01
N LEU A 119 -0.85 10.08 -14.16
CA LEU A 119 -2.25 10.43 -13.93
C LEU A 119 -2.40 11.83 -13.32
N ASN A 120 -1.53 12.19 -12.37
CA ASN A 120 -1.57 13.50 -11.73
C ASN A 120 -1.23 14.62 -12.73
N GLY A 121 -0.25 14.40 -13.62
CA GLY A 121 0.06 15.32 -14.71
C GLY A 121 -1.14 15.53 -15.65
N ARG A 122 -1.78 14.44 -16.07
CA ARG A 122 -3.00 14.51 -16.92
C ARG A 122 -4.16 15.23 -16.26
N LEU A 123 -4.30 15.10 -14.94
CA LEU A 123 -5.33 15.81 -14.18
C LEU A 123 -5.08 17.32 -14.19
N LEU A 124 -3.83 17.73 -14.00
CA LEU A 124 -3.40 19.13 -14.01
C LEU A 124 -3.61 19.78 -15.39
N ASP A 125 -3.31 19.05 -16.47
CA ASP A 125 -3.58 19.48 -17.84
C ASP A 125 -5.09 19.66 -18.11
N LEU A 126 -5.91 18.74 -17.60
CA LEU A 126 -7.37 18.83 -17.71
C LEU A 126 -7.94 20.03 -16.93
N GLU A 127 -7.43 20.30 -15.73
CA GLU A 127 -7.83 21.47 -14.95
C GLU A 127 -7.52 22.78 -15.69
N GLN A 128 -6.33 22.90 -16.29
CA GLN A 128 -5.98 24.06 -17.12
C GLN A 128 -6.86 24.20 -18.36
N ALA A 129 -7.19 23.08 -19.02
CA ALA A 129 -8.08 23.08 -20.18
C ALA A 129 -9.50 23.52 -19.81
N VAL A 130 -10.03 23.06 -18.67
CA VAL A 130 -11.35 23.46 -18.15
C VAL A 130 -11.37 24.96 -17.82
N GLU A 131 -10.32 25.48 -17.17
CA GLU A 131 -10.24 26.90 -16.86
C GLU A 131 -10.17 27.78 -18.13
N SER A 132 -9.40 27.34 -19.13
CA SER A 132 -9.34 28.00 -20.44
C SER A 132 -10.69 28.00 -21.15
N LEU A 133 -11.45 26.90 -21.06
CA LEU A 133 -12.80 26.80 -21.61
C LEU A 133 -13.79 27.70 -20.85
N LYS A 134 -13.70 27.82 -19.53
CA LYS A 134 -14.51 28.77 -18.75
C LYS A 134 -14.25 30.21 -19.20
N ASN A 135 -12.99 30.61 -19.34
CA ASN A 135 -12.63 31.94 -19.82
C ASN A 135 -13.12 32.18 -21.26
N SER A 136 -13.11 31.14 -22.10
CA SER A 136 -13.69 31.23 -23.45
C SER A 136 -15.21 31.38 -23.42
N ALA A 137 -15.90 30.70 -22.49
CA ALA A 137 -17.34 30.82 -22.30
C ALA A 137 -17.74 32.22 -21.81
N THR A 138 -16.98 32.84 -20.92
CA THR A 138 -17.22 34.24 -20.52
C THR A 138 -17.07 35.20 -21.70
N HIS A 139 -16.12 34.96 -22.61
CA HIS A 139 -16.02 35.76 -23.85
C HIS A 139 -17.20 35.53 -24.80
N LEU A 140 -17.86 34.37 -24.77
CA LEU A 140 -19.09 34.15 -25.54
C LEU A 140 -20.27 34.95 -24.98
N GLU A 141 -20.38 35.08 -23.65
CA GLU A 141 -21.38 35.95 -23.01
C GLU A 141 -21.16 37.42 -23.39
N GLU A 142 -19.90 37.88 -23.47
CA GLU A 142 -19.56 39.23 -23.96
C GLU A 142 -20.01 39.46 -25.43
N ILE A 143 -19.94 38.43 -26.27
CA ILE A 143 -20.41 38.50 -27.66
C ILE A 143 -21.94 38.64 -27.73
N GLU A 144 -22.69 38.02 -26.82
CA GLU A 144 -24.15 38.19 -26.75
C GLU A 144 -24.54 39.61 -26.31
N ASP A 145 -23.83 40.21 -25.35
CA ASP A 145 -24.01 41.62 -24.98
C ASP A 145 -23.72 42.55 -26.16
N ILE A 146 -22.62 42.32 -26.88
CA ILE A 146 -22.26 43.08 -28.09
C ILE A 146 -23.35 42.95 -29.16
N LYS A 147 -23.91 41.75 -29.38
CA LYS A 147 -25.03 41.55 -30.32
C LYS A 147 -26.26 42.34 -29.91
N SER A 148 -26.63 42.34 -28.63
CA SER A 148 -27.76 43.13 -28.12
C SER A 148 -27.54 44.61 -28.38
N ARG A 149 -26.35 45.12 -28.06
CA ARG A 149 -25.97 46.52 -28.30
C ARG A 149 -26.00 46.88 -29.78
N PHE A 150 -25.60 45.96 -30.66
CA PHE A 150 -25.66 46.15 -32.10
C PHE A 150 -27.11 46.27 -32.60
N SER A 151 -28.02 45.40 -32.13
CA SER A 151 -29.44 45.49 -32.46
C SER A 151 -30.10 46.78 -31.95
N ASP A 152 -29.71 47.27 -30.78
CA ASP A 152 -30.20 48.57 -30.29
C ASP A 152 -29.66 49.73 -31.15
N LEU A 153 -28.40 49.67 -31.57
CA LEU A 153 -27.82 50.64 -32.51
C LEU A 153 -28.55 50.62 -33.86
N GLU A 154 -28.87 49.44 -34.42
CA GLU A 154 -29.67 49.32 -35.65
C GLU A 154 -31.05 49.99 -35.51
N LYS A 155 -31.75 49.78 -34.39
CA LYS A 155 -33.02 50.45 -34.12
C LYS A 155 -32.87 51.97 -34.05
N THR A 156 -31.88 52.46 -33.31
CA THR A 156 -31.64 53.91 -33.22
C THR A 156 -31.28 54.51 -34.57
N LEU A 157 -30.55 53.78 -35.42
CA LEU A 157 -30.19 54.21 -36.76
C LEU A 157 -31.42 54.25 -37.68
N GLU A 158 -32.32 53.27 -37.57
CA GLU A 158 -33.59 53.26 -38.32
C GLU A 158 -34.53 54.38 -37.83
N ASP A 159 -34.62 54.62 -36.52
CA ASP A 159 -35.36 55.76 -35.96
C ASP A 159 -34.79 57.09 -36.42
N LEU A 160 -33.47 57.25 -36.43
CA LEU A 160 -32.80 58.44 -36.96
C LEU A 160 -33.06 58.60 -38.45
N LYS A 161 -33.01 57.53 -39.24
CA LYS A 161 -33.30 57.56 -40.68
C LYS A 161 -34.76 57.95 -40.95
N ASN A 162 -35.69 57.44 -40.15
CA ASN A 162 -37.10 57.81 -40.20
C ASN A 162 -37.33 59.27 -39.77
N ASN A 163 -36.60 59.77 -38.77
CA ASN A 163 -36.66 61.18 -38.37
C ASN A 163 -35.96 62.12 -39.37
N VAL A 164 -34.90 61.66 -40.04
CA VAL A 164 -34.23 62.36 -41.14
C VAL A 164 -35.06 62.29 -42.43
N SER A 165 -36.15 61.50 -42.45
CA SER A 165 -37.26 61.65 -43.39
C SER A 165 -38.07 62.93 -43.08
N VAL A 166 -37.38 64.07 -43.13
CA VAL A 166 -37.89 65.44 -43.21
C VAL A 166 -38.51 65.82 -44.59
N PRO A 167 -38.60 65.00 -45.67
CA PRO A 167 -39.19 65.44 -46.93
C PRO A 167 -40.61 65.99 -46.79
N GLU A 168 -41.42 65.46 -45.88
CA GLU A 168 -42.83 65.83 -45.77
C GLU A 168 -43.02 67.19 -45.06
N GLN A 169 -42.21 67.48 -44.05
CA GLN A 169 -42.15 68.80 -43.42
C GLN A 169 -41.55 69.85 -44.37
N TYR A 170 -40.50 69.49 -45.13
CA TYR A 170 -39.90 70.38 -46.12
C TYR A 170 -40.86 70.68 -47.28
N LYS A 171 -41.60 69.67 -47.75
CA LYS A 171 -42.62 69.82 -48.80
C LYS A 171 -43.75 70.73 -48.33
N ASN A 172 -44.27 70.53 -47.12
CA ASN A 172 -45.29 71.41 -46.54
C ASN A 172 -44.80 72.87 -46.41
N MET A 173 -43.56 73.09 -45.97
CA MET A 173 -42.96 74.42 -45.93
C MET A 173 -42.83 75.04 -47.33
N ASN A 174 -42.46 74.25 -48.33
CA ASN A 174 -42.28 74.74 -49.69
C ASN A 174 -43.63 75.09 -50.37
N ASP A 175 -44.67 74.28 -50.12
CA ASP A 175 -46.03 74.57 -50.58
C ASP A 175 -46.55 75.87 -49.93
N ARG A 176 -46.37 76.03 -48.61
CA ARG A 176 -46.72 77.27 -47.90
C ARG A 176 -45.93 78.48 -48.42
N LEU A 177 -44.65 78.30 -48.77
CA LEU A 177 -43.82 79.35 -49.37
C LEU A 177 -44.34 79.76 -50.75
N SER A 178 -44.82 78.80 -51.54
CA SER A 178 -45.44 79.04 -52.85
C SER A 178 -46.74 79.84 -52.72
N ASP A 179 -47.61 79.45 -51.79
CA ASP A 179 -48.86 80.17 -51.51
C ASP A 179 -48.61 81.61 -51.07
N LEU A 180 -47.62 81.81 -50.19
CA LEU A 180 -47.18 83.14 -49.75
C LEU A 180 -46.67 83.99 -50.91
N LYS A 181 -45.91 83.42 -51.85
CA LYS A 181 -45.45 84.15 -53.05
C LYS A 181 -46.62 84.58 -53.92
N GLN A 182 -47.60 83.71 -54.16
CA GLN A 182 -48.79 84.06 -54.94
C GLN A 182 -49.63 85.16 -54.27
N ALA A 183 -49.78 85.10 -52.95
CA ALA A 183 -50.47 86.13 -52.19
C ALA A 183 -49.76 87.49 -52.29
N VAL A 184 -48.43 87.51 -52.22
CA VAL A 184 -47.63 88.74 -52.39
C VAL A 184 -47.76 89.29 -53.81
N GLU A 185 -47.72 88.45 -54.85
CA GLU A 185 -47.91 88.87 -56.24
C GLU A 185 -49.31 89.49 -56.44
N SER A 186 -50.33 88.86 -55.87
CA SER A 186 -51.72 89.36 -55.93
C SER A 186 -51.87 90.70 -55.22
N LEU A 187 -51.28 90.86 -54.04
CA LEU A 187 -51.27 92.14 -53.32
C LEU A 187 -50.52 93.22 -54.10
N LYS A 188 -49.42 92.86 -54.77
CA LYS A 188 -48.66 93.79 -55.61
C LYS A 188 -49.49 94.28 -56.80
N ASN A 189 -50.20 93.38 -57.47
CA ASN A 189 -51.10 93.75 -58.57
C ASN A 189 -52.26 94.63 -58.08
N ASN A 190 -52.85 94.30 -56.93
CA ASN A 190 -53.88 95.15 -56.33
C ASN A 190 -53.34 96.55 -55.97
N ALA A 191 -52.09 96.64 -55.53
CA ALA A 191 -51.45 97.93 -55.24
C ALA A 191 -51.23 98.74 -56.52
N THR A 192 -50.80 98.12 -57.62
CA THR A 192 -50.67 98.81 -58.91
C THR A 192 -52.03 99.26 -59.44
N ASP A 193 -53.07 98.43 -59.31
CA ASP A 193 -54.44 98.81 -59.70
C ASP A 193 -54.94 100.00 -58.89
N LEU A 194 -54.61 100.06 -57.59
CA LEU A 194 -54.94 101.20 -56.74
C LEU A 194 -54.16 102.47 -57.12
N GLU A 195 -52.88 102.36 -57.43
CA GLU A 195 -52.07 103.47 -57.95
C GLU A 195 -52.63 104.02 -59.27
N GLU A 196 -53.07 103.14 -60.19
CA GLU A 196 -53.73 103.54 -61.44
C GLU A 196 -55.08 104.25 -61.19
N ILE A 197 -55.87 103.77 -60.22
CA ILE A 197 -57.11 104.44 -59.81
C ILE A 197 -56.83 105.82 -59.20
N GLU A 198 -55.78 105.96 -58.40
CA GLU A 198 -55.37 107.26 -57.87
C GLU A 198 -54.90 108.22 -58.97
N ASP A 199 -54.10 107.76 -59.95
CA ASP A 199 -53.69 108.58 -61.10
C ASP A 199 -54.89 109.00 -61.95
N MET A 200 -55.88 108.12 -62.14
CA MET A 200 -57.14 108.48 -62.82
C MET A 200 -57.94 109.54 -62.06
N LYS A 201 -58.02 109.46 -60.72
CA LYS A 201 -58.70 110.48 -59.91
C LYS A 201 -58.02 111.85 -59.97
N GLY A 202 -56.70 111.91 -60.16
CA GLY A 202 -55.96 113.17 -60.33
C GLY A 202 -56.19 113.87 -61.66
N ARG A 203 -56.82 113.20 -62.65
CA ARG A 203 -57.06 113.72 -64.00
C ARG A 203 -58.50 114.23 -64.24
N PHE A 204 -59.41 114.05 -63.30
CA PHE A 204 -60.78 114.61 -63.30
C PHE A 204 -60.85 115.87 -62.43
#